data_AF-A0A8T0PLJ3-F1
#
_entry.id   AF-A0A8T0PLJ3-F1
#
_cell.length_a   1.000
_cell.length_b   1.000
_cell.length_c   1.000
_cell.angle_alpha   90.00
_cell.angle_beta   90.00
_cell.angle_gamma   90.00
#
_symmetry.space_group_name_H-M   'P 1'
#
loop_
_entity.id
_entity.type
_entity.pdbx_description
1 polymer ?
#
loop_
_entity_poly.entity_id
_entity_poly.type
_entity_poly.pdbx_seq_one_letter_code
_entity_poly.pdbx_strand_id
1 'polypeptide(L)'
;MATSSYFLLAAFVALVTSQAIASDPSPLQDFCVADKHSPVKVNGFVCKDPMAVNADDFFKAAELDKPRNTKASKVGSNVTLINVMQLPGLNLDSTL
;
A
#
# COMPACT_ATOMS: atom_id res chain seq x y z
N MET A 1 -14.81 48.46 14.08
CA MET A 1 -15.46 47.40 13.27
C MET A 1 -14.55 46.89 12.15
N ALA A 2 -13.90 47.76 11.36
CA ALA A 2 -13.01 47.35 10.27
C ALA A 2 -11.83 46.44 10.68
N THR A 3 -11.17 46.71 11.82
CA THR A 3 -10.02 45.93 12.31
C THR A 3 -10.36 44.46 12.58
N SER A 4 -11.51 44.18 13.22
CA SER A 4 -11.98 42.81 13.47
C SER A 4 -12.24 42.04 12.17
N SER A 5 -12.80 42.72 11.16
CA SER A 5 -13.02 42.14 9.83
C SER A 5 -11.72 41.77 9.13
N TYR A 6 -10.65 42.58 9.27
CA TYR A 6 -9.33 42.24 8.72
C TYR A 6 -8.68 41.04 9.41
N PHE A 7 -8.84 40.91 10.72
CA PHE A 7 -8.35 39.73 11.46
C PHE A 7 -9.07 38.45 11.02
N LEU A 8 -10.40 38.50 10.87
CA LEU A 8 -11.18 37.36 10.37
C LEU A 8 -10.79 36.98 8.94
N LEU A 9 -10.57 37.99 8.08
CA LEU A 9 -10.12 37.75 6.71
C LEU A 9 -8.73 37.11 6.67
N ALA A 10 -7.80 37.61 7.49
CA ALA A 10 -6.44 37.06 7.59
C ALA A 10 -6.44 35.61 8.11
N ALA A 11 -7.27 35.32 9.12
CA ALA A 11 -7.42 33.95 9.64
C ALA A 11 -8.01 33.00 8.58
N PHE A 12 -8.99 33.48 7.81
CA PHE A 12 -9.60 32.69 6.74
C PHE A 12 -8.59 32.38 5.62
N VAL A 13 -7.79 33.38 5.21
CA VAL A 13 -6.71 33.23 4.21
C VAL A 13 -5.62 32.26 4.69
N ALA A 14 -5.25 32.31 5.97
CA ALA A 14 -4.28 31.37 6.55
C ALA A 14 -4.81 29.92 6.53
N LEU A 15 -6.10 29.72 6.80
CA LEU A 15 -6.71 28.38 6.81
C LEU A 15 -6.73 27.76 5.40
N VAL A 16 -7.15 28.52 4.38
CA VAL A 16 -7.19 28.01 2.98
C VAL A 16 -5.80 27.81 2.36
N THR A 17 -4.76 28.45 2.90
CA THR A 17 -3.37 28.25 2.42
C THR A 17 -2.64 27.13 3.16
N SER A 18 -3.17 26.63 4.28
CA SER A 18 -2.56 25.57 5.10
C SER A 18 -2.74 24.14 4.57
N GLN A 19 -3.22 23.97 3.33
CA GLN A 19 -3.55 22.66 2.79
C GLN A 19 -2.27 21.96 2.30
N ALA A 20 -1.79 20.99 3.08
CA ALA A 20 -0.71 20.11 2.66
C ALA A 20 -1.28 19.01 1.75
N ILE A 21 -0.86 18.99 0.48
CA ILE A 21 -1.12 17.86 -0.42
C ILE A 21 0.00 16.85 -0.16
N ALA A 22 -0.36 15.71 0.43
CA ALA A 22 0.45 14.51 0.39
C ALA A 22 -0.11 13.63 -0.74
N SER A 23 0.69 13.41 -1.77
CA SER A 23 0.41 12.40 -2.79
C SER A 23 1.61 11.49 -2.87
N ASP A 24 1.35 10.19 -2.92
CA ASP A 24 2.38 9.23 -3.24
C ASP A 24 2.90 9.55 -4.65
N PRO A 25 4.23 9.51 -4.89
CA PRO A 25 4.78 9.68 -6.23
C PRO A 25 4.04 8.76 -7.21
N SER A 26 3.70 9.26 -8.39
CA SER A 26 3.12 8.42 -9.44
C SER A 26 3.98 7.16 -9.60
N PRO A 27 3.39 5.95 -9.64
CA PRO A 27 4.16 4.72 -9.74
C PRO A 27 5.06 4.81 -10.98
N LEU A 28 6.36 4.60 -10.79
CA LEU A 28 7.33 4.64 -11.88
C LEU A 28 7.12 3.48 -12.88
N GLN A 29 6.36 2.45 -12.49
CA GLN A 29 6.16 1.20 -13.21
C GLN A 29 4.79 0.58 -12.85
N ASP A 30 4.18 -0.20 -13.76
CA ASP A 30 2.88 -0.83 -13.53
C ASP A 30 2.89 -1.89 -12.41
N PHE A 31 4.06 -2.49 -12.12
CA PHE A 31 4.23 -3.53 -11.10
C PHE A 31 5.64 -3.52 -10.48
N CYS A 32 5.76 -4.00 -9.24
CA CYS A 32 7.04 -4.28 -8.57
C CYS A 32 6.97 -5.63 -7.85
N VAL A 33 7.19 -6.73 -8.57
CA VAL A 33 7.18 -8.07 -7.97
C VAL A 33 8.36 -8.24 -7.02
N ALA A 34 8.15 -8.70 -5.79
CA ALA A 34 9.24 -8.88 -4.84
C ALA A 34 10.27 -9.92 -5.31
N ASP A 35 11.54 -9.54 -5.33
CA ASP A 35 12.67 -10.47 -5.41
C ASP A 35 13.00 -11.00 -4.00
N LYS A 36 12.63 -12.25 -3.76
CA LYS A 36 12.88 -12.95 -2.48
C LYS A 36 14.33 -13.39 -2.29
N HIS A 37 15.15 -13.31 -3.34
CA HIS A 37 16.53 -13.79 -3.32
C HIS A 37 17.54 -12.64 -3.33
N SER A 38 17.08 -11.40 -3.46
CA SER A 38 17.94 -10.23 -3.42
C SER A 38 18.63 -10.11 -2.05
N PRO A 39 19.95 -9.89 -2.00
CA PRO A 39 20.67 -9.62 -0.76
C PRO A 39 20.46 -8.19 -0.25
N VAL A 40 19.85 -7.31 -1.06
CA VAL A 40 19.65 -5.89 -0.75
C VAL A 40 18.44 -5.72 0.17
N LYS A 41 18.58 -4.86 1.19
CA LYS A 41 17.52 -4.56 2.15
C LYS A 41 16.99 -3.15 1.92
N VAL A 42 15.67 -3.05 1.74
CA VAL A 42 14.91 -1.80 1.63
C VAL A 42 13.70 -1.88 2.57
N ASN A 43 12.94 -0.81 2.71
CA ASN A 43 11.63 -0.90 3.37
C ASN A 43 10.68 -1.64 2.42
N GLY A 44 10.39 -2.91 2.70
CA GLY A 44 9.69 -3.81 1.77
C GLY A 44 10.63 -4.80 1.10
N PHE A 45 10.43 -5.06 -0.21
CA PHE A 45 11.29 -5.92 -1.02
C PHE A 45 11.75 -5.19 -2.28
N VAL A 46 12.97 -5.50 -2.70
CA VAL A 46 13.49 -5.04 -3.99
C VAL A 46 12.68 -5.68 -5.12
N CYS A 47 12.41 -4.93 -6.19
CA CYS A 47 11.69 -5.46 -7.35
C CYS A 47 12.57 -6.43 -8.15
N LYS A 48 11.95 -7.50 -8.63
CA LYS A 48 12.48 -8.41 -9.65
C LYS A 48 12.66 -7.66 -10.98
N ASP A 49 13.57 -8.15 -11.83
CA ASP A 49 13.69 -7.69 -13.22
C ASP A 49 12.33 -7.83 -13.93
N PRO A 50 11.78 -6.77 -14.55
CA PRO A 50 10.52 -6.82 -15.28
C PRO A 50 10.45 -7.91 -16.36
N MET A 51 11.59 -8.27 -16.97
CA MET A 51 11.65 -9.35 -17.97
C MET A 51 11.56 -10.75 -17.35
N ALA A 52 11.78 -10.88 -16.05
CA ALA A 52 11.66 -12.14 -15.30
C ALA A 52 10.31 -12.27 -14.57
N VAL A 53 9.43 -11.27 -14.69
CA VAL A 53 8.08 -11.30 -14.12
C VAL A 53 7.15 -12.12 -15.01
N ASN A 54 6.29 -12.92 -14.39
CA ASN A 54 5.27 -13.70 -15.09
C ASN A 54 3.95 -13.74 -14.30
N ALA A 55 2.93 -14.36 -14.88
CA ALA A 55 1.59 -14.40 -14.29
C ALA A 55 1.53 -15.14 -12.94
N ASP A 56 2.41 -16.12 -12.70
CA ASP A 56 2.44 -16.87 -11.44
C ASP A 56 2.93 -16.02 -10.28
N ASP A 57 3.65 -14.92 -10.54
CA ASP A 57 4.03 -13.95 -9.51
C ASP A 57 2.80 -13.21 -8.92
N PHE A 58 1.66 -13.21 -9.63
CA PHE A 58 0.39 -12.58 -9.23
C PHE A 58 -0.74 -13.56 -8.94
N PHE A 59 -0.52 -14.87 -9.13
CA PHE A 59 -1.53 -15.88 -8.94
C PHE A 59 -1.18 -16.83 -7.80
N LYS A 60 -2.14 -17.08 -6.92
CA LYS A 60 -2.05 -18.15 -5.92
C LYS A 60 -3.38 -18.86 -5.80
N ALA A 61 -3.37 -20.17 -6.06
CA ALA A 61 -4.49 -21.07 -5.81
C ALA A 61 -4.66 -21.32 -4.29
N ALA A 62 -5.07 -20.28 -3.55
CA ALA A 62 -5.26 -20.33 -2.10
C ALA A 62 -6.69 -20.66 -1.67
N GLU A 63 -7.60 -20.88 -2.63
CA GLU A 63 -9.02 -21.18 -2.39
C GLU A 63 -9.73 -20.12 -1.51
N LEU A 64 -9.36 -18.84 -1.68
CA LEU A 64 -9.92 -17.73 -0.91
C LEU A 64 -11.40 -17.47 -1.21
N ASP A 65 -11.90 -18.02 -2.30
CA ASP A 65 -13.31 -18.05 -2.70
C ASP A 65 -14.13 -19.03 -1.85
N LYS A 66 -13.48 -19.96 -1.13
CA LYS A 66 -14.15 -20.97 -0.32
C LYS A 66 -14.23 -20.56 1.15
N PRO A 67 -15.39 -20.76 1.81
CA PRO A 67 -15.52 -20.46 3.23
C PRO A 67 -14.65 -21.39 4.08
N ARG A 68 -14.02 -20.83 5.12
CA ARG A 68 -13.20 -21.58 6.07
C ARG A 68 -13.96 -21.86 7.36
N ASN A 69 -13.59 -22.92 8.07
CA ASN A 69 -14.19 -23.27 9.36
C ASN A 69 -13.84 -22.22 10.44
N THR A 70 -14.83 -21.42 10.83
CA THR A 70 -14.73 -20.40 11.88
C THR A 70 -15.07 -20.92 13.28
N LYS A 71 -15.73 -22.09 13.39
CA LYS A 71 -16.16 -22.68 14.68
C LYS A 71 -15.00 -23.21 15.51
N ALA A 72 -13.86 -23.49 14.88
CA ALA A 72 -12.65 -23.92 15.56
C ALA A 72 -11.95 -22.78 16.35
N SER A 73 -12.28 -21.53 16.05
CA SER A 73 -11.70 -20.35 16.70
C SER A 73 -12.61 -19.82 17.80
N LYS A 74 -12.05 -19.47 18.96
CA LYS A 74 -12.80 -18.89 20.09
C LYS A 74 -13.46 -17.55 19.75
N VAL A 75 -12.89 -16.81 18.80
CA VAL A 75 -13.41 -15.50 18.35
C VAL A 75 -14.34 -15.63 17.14
N GLY A 76 -14.61 -16.85 16.66
CA GLY A 76 -15.51 -17.09 15.53
C GLY A 76 -14.98 -16.60 14.18
N SER A 77 -13.66 -16.45 14.02
CA SER A 77 -13.02 -16.05 12.76
C SER A 77 -11.91 -17.02 12.36
N ASN A 78 -11.65 -17.11 11.06
CA ASN A 78 -10.54 -17.88 10.50
C ASN A 78 -9.91 -17.06 9.37
N VAL A 79 -8.63 -16.75 9.51
CA VAL A 79 -7.90 -15.86 8.59
C VAL A 79 -6.88 -16.67 7.81
N THR A 80 -7.00 -16.67 6.50
CA THR A 80 -5.96 -17.16 5.59
C THR A 80 -5.03 -15.99 5.26
N LEU A 81 -3.88 -15.93 5.93
CA LEU A 81 -2.92 -14.85 5.72
C LEU A 81 -2.16 -15.05 4.40
N ILE A 82 -2.30 -14.09 3.48
CA ILE A 82 -1.51 -13.98 2.26
C ILE A 82 -0.67 -12.71 2.33
N ASN A 83 0.65 -12.85 2.20
CA ASN A 83 1.59 -11.73 2.20
C ASN A 83 2.54 -11.84 0.99
N VAL A 84 3.44 -10.87 0.85
CA VAL A 84 4.42 -10.79 -0.25
C VAL A 84 5.28 -12.06 -0.38
N MET A 85 5.57 -12.75 0.74
CA MET A 85 6.31 -14.02 0.71
C MET A 85 5.52 -15.17 0.07
N GLN A 86 4.20 -15.05 0.02
CA GLN A 86 3.32 -16.03 -0.59
C GLN A 86 2.79 -15.60 -1.96
N LEU A 87 2.64 -14.30 -2.19
CA LEU A 87 2.18 -13.71 -3.44
C LEU A 87 3.09 -12.51 -3.77
N PRO A 88 4.21 -12.74 -4.49
CA PRO A 88 5.25 -11.74 -4.75
C PRO A 88 4.73 -10.44 -5.38
N GLY A 89 3.70 -10.53 -6.22
CA GLY A 89 3.07 -9.38 -6.87
C GLY A 89 2.29 -8.44 -5.94
N LEU A 90 2.13 -8.78 -4.66
CA LEU A 90 1.59 -7.85 -3.65
C LEU A 90 2.60 -6.78 -3.22
N ASN A 91 3.86 -6.92 -3.63
CA ASN A 91 4.87 -5.92 -3.32
C ASN A 91 4.56 -4.63 -4.10
N LEU A 92 4.53 -3.52 -3.37
CA LEU A 92 4.28 -2.20 -3.93
C LEU A 92 5.62 -1.49 -4.05
N ASP A 93 5.73 -0.66 -5.09
CA ASP A 93 6.92 0.17 -5.28
C ASP A 93 7.05 1.08 -4.05
N SER A 94 8.03 0.77 -3.21
CA SER A 94 8.27 1.50 -1.96
C SER A 94 9.22 2.64 -2.28
N THR A 95 8.76 3.60 -3.08
CA THR A 95 9.41 4.90 -3.22
C THR A 95 9.17 5.68 -1.94
N LEU A 96 10.16 5.62 -1.03
CA LEU A 96 10.40 6.67 -0.05
C LEU A 96 10.91 7.93 -0.77
#